data_AF-A0A2V9PBZ3-F1
#
_entry.id   AF-A0A2V9PBZ3-F1
#
_cell.length_a   1.000
_cell.length_b   1.000
_cell.length_c   1.000
_cell.angle_alpha   90.00
_cell.angle_beta   90.00
_cell.angle_gamma   90.00
#
_symmetry.space_group_name_H-M   'P 1'
#
loop_
_entity.id
_entity.type
_entity.pdbx_description
1 polymer ?
#
loop_
_entity_poly.entity_id
_entity_poly.type
_entity_poly.pdbx_seq_one_letter_code
_entity_poly.pdbx_strand_id
1 'polypeptide(L)' 'MAQRLRELGYANAYALQGGFQAWQNAGLPVETKSRAA' A
#
# COMPACT_ATOMS: atom_id res chain seq x y z
N MET A 1 1.23 -8.98 8.48
CA MET A 1 0.56 -7.69 8.75
C MET A 1 -0.93 -7.73 8.45
N ALA A 2 -1.37 -7.97 7.20
CA ALA A 2 -2.80 -8.04 6.87
C ALA A 2 -3.56 -9.16 7.61
N GLN A 3 -2.94 -10.32 7.86
CA GLN A 3 -3.57 -11.40 8.65
C GLN A 3 -3.84 -10.99 10.10
N ARG A 4 -2.87 -10.36 10.77
CA ARG A 4 -3.05 -9.85 12.13
C ARG A 4 -4.18 -8.82 12.21
N LEU A 5 -4.34 -7.97 11.19
CA LEU A 5 -5.47 -7.04 11.13
C LEU A 5 -6.81 -7.77 10.99
N ARG A 6 -6.87 -8.84 10.18
CA ARG A 6 -8.08 -9.69 10.10
C ARG A 6 -8.40 -10.37 11.42
N GLU A 7 -7.39 -10.87 12.14
CA GLU A 7 -7.56 -11.45 13.48
C GLU A 7 -8.12 -10.44 14.50
N LEU A 8 -7.80 -9.15 14.33
CA LEU A 8 -8.34 -8.06 15.14
C LEU A 8 -9.75 -7.59 14.70
N GLY A 9 -10.38 -8.24 13.72
CA GLY A 9 -11.74 -7.93 13.25
C GLY A 9 -11.82 -7.00 12.04
N TYR A 10 -10.69 -6.57 11.46
CA TYR A 10 -10.70 -5.80 10.21
C TYR A 10 -10.92 -6.74 9.01
N ALA A 11 -12.19 -6.89 8.60
CA ALA A 11 -12.60 -7.83 7.56
C ALA A 11 -11.89 -7.59 6.20
N ASN A 12 -11.67 -6.32 5.84
CA ASN A 12 -11.19 -5.93 4.52
C ASN A 12 -9.71 -5.49 4.53
N ALA A 13 -8.84 -6.29 5.16
CA ALA A 13 -7.41 -6.06 5.17
C ALA A 13 -6.66 -6.96 4.18
N TYR A 14 -5.96 -6.35 3.22
CA TYR A 14 -5.24 -7.06 2.15
C TYR A 14 -3.78 -6.63 2.10
N ALA A 15 -2.91 -7.55 1.70
CA ALA A 15 -1.52 -7.24 1.38
C ALA A 15 -1.42 -6.97 -0.13
N LEU A 16 -0.84 -5.83 -0.51
CA LEU A 16 -0.59 -5.52 -1.92
C LEU A 16 0.56 -6.42 -2.43
N GLN A 17 0.25 -7.29 -3.39
CA GLN A 17 1.23 -8.17 -4.00
C GLN A 17 2.31 -7.34 -4.71
N GLY A 18 3.59 -7.62 -4.41
CA GLY A 18 4.73 -6.87 -4.96
C GLY A 18 4.93 -5.47 -4.36
N GLY A 19 4.09 -5.06 -3.39
CA GLY A 19 4.25 -3.83 -2.64
C GLY A 19 4.23 -2.55 -3.49
N PHE A 20 4.87 -1.50 -2.98
CA PHE A 20 4.87 -0.17 -3.61
C PHE A 20 5.61 -0.15 -4.96
N GLN A 21 6.59 -1.02 -5.17
CA GLN A 21 7.27 -1.12 -6.46
C GLN A 21 6.34 -1.65 -7.55
N ALA A 22 5.56 -2.69 -7.27
CA ALA A 22 4.56 -3.19 -8.21
C ALA A 22 3.47 -2.15 -8.52
N TRP A 23 3.09 -1.34 -7.53
CA TRP A 23 2.16 -0.21 -7.73
C TRP A 23 2.70 0.83 -8.73
N GLN A 24 3.96 1.25 -8.55
CA GLN A 24 4.61 2.18 -9.48
C GLN A 24 4.78 1.58 -10.87
N ASN A 25 5.20 0.32 -10.95
CA ASN A 25 5.36 -0.39 -12.24
C ASN A 25 4.03 -0.57 -12.98
N ALA A 26 2.90 -0.63 -12.27
CA ALA A 26 1.57 -0.64 -12.85
C ALA A 26 1.11 0.74 -13.37
N GLY A 27 1.92 1.79 -13.19
CA GLY A 27 1.59 3.15 -13.63
C GLY A 27 0.48 3.82 -12.82
N LEU A 28 0.21 3.32 -11.60
CA LEU A 28 -0.82 3.88 -10.73
C LEU A 28 -0.35 5.21 -10.12
N PRO A 29 -1.27 6.14 -9.81
CA PRO A 29 -0.91 7.45 -9.28
C PRO A 29 -0.10 7.34 -7.98
N VAL A 30 0.92 8.19 -7.89
CA VAL A 30 1.74 8.39 -6.69
C VAL A 30 1.86 9.89 -6.44
N GLU A 31 1.58 10.31 -5.23
CA GLU A 31 1.84 11.68 -4.80
C GLU A 31 3.30 11.81 -4.37
N THR A 32 4.00 12.81 -4.93
CA THR A 32 5.36 13.16 -4.49
C THR A 32 5.29 14.51 -3.80
N LYS A 33 5.71 14.57 -2.53
CA LYS A 33 5.93 15.86 -1.87
C LYS A 33 7.20 16.48 -2.43
N SER A 34 7.08 17.65 -3.06
CA SER A 34 8.24 18.47 -3.38
C SER A 34 8.85 18.98 -2.08
N ARG A 35 10.13 18.69 -1.84
CA ARG A 35 10.88 19.27 -0.73
C ARG A 35 10.97 20.79 -0.97
N ALA A 36 10.47 21.59 -0.03
CA ALA A 36 10.69 23.03 -0.06
C ALA A 36 12.21 23.31 0.10
N ALA A 37 12.72 24.24 -0.71
CA ALA A 37 14.13 24.64 -0.75
C ALA A 37 14.58 25.28 0.57
#